data_AF-A0A0F8VSA4-F1
#
_entry.id   AF-A0A0F8VSA4-F1
#
_cell.length_a   1.000
_cell.length_b   1.000
_cell.length_c   1.000
_cell.angle_alpha   90.00
_cell.angle_beta   90.00
_cell.angle_gamma   90.00
#
_symmetry.space_group_name_H-M   'P 1'
#
loop_
_entity.id
_entity.type
_entity.pdbx_description
1 polymer ?
#
loop_
_entity_poly.entity_id
_entity_poly.type
_entity_poly.pdbx_seq_one_letter_code
_entity_poly.pdbx_strand_id
1 'polypeptide(L)'
;VAGKGLAVKSALDIADDLLNDRVVTLMPGYQHTCGELWLICPSRQSITPAVRLLRDACREKARTIISQLIDKGVLEHSVLDD
;
A
#
# COMPACT_ATOMS: atom_id res chain seq x y z
N VAL A 1 5.02 10.47 14.58
CA VAL A 1 4.22 9.62 15.50
C VAL A 1 4.33 10.16 16.93
N ALA A 2 3.23 10.26 17.68
CA ALA A 2 3.21 10.83 19.04
C ALA A 2 3.31 9.78 20.18
N GLY A 3 3.65 8.52 19.84
CA GLY A 3 3.89 7.45 20.83
C GLY A 3 2.67 7.00 21.65
N LYS A 4 1.45 7.21 21.15
CA LYS A 4 0.22 7.05 21.94
C LYS A 4 -0.39 5.64 21.98
N GLY A 5 0.27 4.64 21.39
CA GLY A 5 -0.19 3.24 21.43
C GLY A 5 0.04 2.46 20.15
N LEU A 6 -0.70 1.36 20.02
CA LEU A 6 -0.67 0.42 18.90
C LEU A 6 -1.88 0.66 17.98
N ALA A 7 -1.68 0.54 16.68
CA ALA A 7 -2.74 0.64 15.69
C ALA A 7 -2.59 -0.46 14.65
N VAL A 8 -3.73 -0.99 14.20
CA VAL A 8 -3.79 -1.88 13.03
C VAL A 8 -4.10 -1.01 11.82
N LYS A 9 -3.20 -1.00 10.84
CA LYS A 9 -3.31 -0.21 9.62
C LYS A 9 -2.74 -0.99 8.43
N SER A 10 -3.15 -0.58 7.22
CA SER A 10 -2.56 -1.10 5.98
C SER A 10 -1.12 -0.61 5.85
N ALA A 11 -0.21 -1.52 5.49
CA ALA A 11 1.20 -1.20 5.26
C ALA A 11 1.41 -0.11 4.20
N LEU A 12 0.50 0.01 3.22
CA LEU A 12 0.54 1.05 2.20
C LEU A 12 0.27 2.46 2.76
N ASP A 13 -0.64 2.59 3.73
CA ASP A 13 -1.01 3.88 4.34
C ASP A 13 0.12 4.44 5.23
N ILE A 14 0.84 3.55 5.89
CA ILE A 14 1.96 3.89 6.79
C ILE A 14 3.33 3.58 6.18
N ALA A 15 3.41 3.40 4.85
CA ALA A 15 4.62 3.00 4.16
C ALA A 15 5.78 3.96 4.45
N ASP A 16 5.55 5.27 4.43
CA ASP A 16 6.60 6.26 4.72
C ASP A 16 7.12 6.16 6.16
N ASP A 17 6.25 5.90 7.13
CA ASP A 17 6.65 5.70 8.53
C ASP A 17 7.43 4.39 8.71
N LEU A 18 7.04 3.31 8.01
CA LEU A 18 7.77 2.04 8.04
C LEU A 18 9.12 2.15 7.34
N LEU A 19 9.18 2.79 6.18
CA LEU A 19 10.42 2.97 5.40
C LEU A 19 11.44 3.84 6.15
N ASN A 20 10.98 4.80 6.95
CA ASN A 20 11.85 5.67 7.76
C ASN A 20 12.05 5.18 9.22
N ASP A 21 11.67 3.94 9.55
CA ASP A 21 11.83 3.33 10.88
C ASP A 21 11.17 4.11 12.03
N ARG A 22 10.13 4.90 11.72
CA ARG A 22 9.37 5.66 12.73
C ARG A 22 8.35 4.79 13.44
N VAL A 23 7.96 3.68 12.83
CA VAL A 23 7.06 2.67 13.39
C VAL A 23 7.62 1.27 13.14
N VAL A 24 7.30 0.34 14.03
CA VAL A 24 7.76 -1.05 13.97
C VAL A 24 6.55 -1.97 13.83
N THR A 25 6.65 -2.95 12.94
CA THR A 25 5.64 -3.99 12.77
C THR A 25 5.65 -4.92 13.98
N LEU A 26 4.48 -5.14 14.57
CA LEU A 26 4.30 -6.05 15.69
C LEU A 26 3.51 -7.29 15.23
N MET A 27 3.80 -8.44 15.85
CA MET A 27 3.10 -9.70 15.61
C MET A 27 3.08 -10.13 14.12
N PRO A 28 4.25 -10.38 13.49
CA PRO A 28 4.33 -10.77 12.07
C PRO A 28 3.61 -12.09 11.74
N GLY A 29 3.32 -12.92 12.76
CA GLY A 29 2.53 -14.16 12.60
C GLY A 29 1.02 -13.94 12.52
N TYR A 30 0.53 -12.71 12.68
CA TYR A 30 -0.90 -12.38 12.62
C TYR A 30 -1.18 -11.54 11.38
N GLN A 31 -1.33 -12.22 10.25
CA GLN A 31 -1.61 -11.59 8.96
C GLN A 31 -3.03 -11.02 8.96
N HIS A 32 -3.15 -9.73 8.63
CA HIS A 32 -4.42 -9.08 8.40
C HIS A 32 -4.88 -9.35 6.97
N THR A 33 -6.19 -9.39 6.75
CA THR A 33 -6.73 -9.59 5.40
C THR A 33 -6.26 -8.46 4.48
N CYS A 34 -5.66 -8.83 3.34
CA CYS A 34 -5.29 -7.87 2.31
C CYS A 34 -6.57 -7.22 1.76
N GLY A 35 -6.66 -5.89 1.83
CA GLY A 35 -7.78 -5.14 1.29
C GLY A 35 -7.49 -4.69 -0.14
N GLU A 36 -8.49 -4.77 -1.02
CA GLU A 36 -8.35 -4.29 -2.40
C GLU A 36 -8.41 -2.76 -2.49
N LEU A 37 -7.58 -2.18 -3.37
CA LEU A 37 -7.57 -0.75 -3.64
C LEU A 37 -8.27 -0.45 -4.98
N TRP A 38 -9.43 0.19 -4.91
CA TRP A 38 -10.26 0.50 -6.07
C TRP A 38 -10.15 1.96 -6.51
N LEU A 39 -9.96 2.19 -7.83
CA LEU A 39 -10.11 3.50 -8.45
C LEU A 39 -11.50 3.59 -9.10
N ILE A 40 -12.43 4.29 -8.44
CA ILE A 40 -13.84 4.38 -8.88
C ILE A 40 -14.03 5.57 -9.81
N CYS A 41 -14.63 5.34 -10.99
CA CYS A 41 -15.06 6.37 -11.93
C CYS A 41 -16.59 6.43 -11.98
N PRO A 42 -17.23 7.58 -11.68
CA PRO A 42 -18.68 7.66 -11.51
C PRO A 42 -19.48 7.52 -12.82
N SER A 43 -18.84 7.71 -13.98
CA SER A 43 -19.47 7.50 -15.30
C SER A 43 -18.46 7.00 -16.32
N ARG A 44 -18.93 6.32 -17.37
CA ARG A 44 -18.07 5.87 -18.49
C ARG A 44 -17.41 7.03 -19.22
N GLN A 45 -18.06 8.20 -19.24
CA GLN A 45 -17.50 9.44 -19.80
C GLN A 45 -16.27 9.92 -19.02
N SER A 46 -16.17 9.55 -17.74
CA SER A 46 -15.01 9.86 -16.88
C SER A 46 -13.79 8.98 -17.20
N ILE A 47 -13.93 7.90 -17.98
CA ILE A 47 -12.81 7.03 -18.38
C ILE A 47 -12.09 7.64 -19.59
N THR A 48 -11.44 8.78 -19.36
CA THR A 48 -10.66 9.49 -20.37
C THR A 48 -9.24 8.90 -20.48
N PRO A 49 -8.51 9.17 -21.58
CA PRO A 49 -7.10 8.79 -21.68
C PRO A 49 -6.24 9.30 -20.51
N ALA A 50 -6.54 10.49 -19.97
CA ALA A 50 -5.85 11.04 -18.81
C ALA A 50 -6.10 10.20 -17.54
N VAL A 51 -7.33 9.73 -17.32
CA VAL A 51 -7.65 8.84 -16.18
C VAL A 51 -6.98 7.47 -16.33
N ARG A 52 -6.81 6.98 -17.57
CA ARG A 52 -6.03 5.75 -17.83
C ARG A 52 -4.57 5.94 -17.45
N LEU A 53 -3.96 7.06 -17.84
CA LEU A 53 -2.59 7.39 -17.43
C LEU A 53 -2.47 7.53 -15.92
N LEU A 54 -3.45 8.15 -15.25
CA LEU A 54 -3.49 8.25 -13.79
C LEU A 54 -3.53 6.86 -13.14
N ARG A 55 -4.39 5.96 -13.62
CA ARG A 55 -4.47 4.58 -13.14
C ARG A 55 -3.11 3.88 -13.26
N ASP A 56 -2.46 4.02 -14.41
CA ASP A 56 -1.18 3.37 -14.68
C ASP A 56 -0.09 3.94 -13.76
N ALA A 57 -0.05 5.26 -13.58
CA ALA A 57 0.87 5.92 -12.65
C ALA A 57 0.61 5.53 -11.18
N CYS A 58 -0.65 5.41 -10.76
CA CYS A 58 -1.00 4.94 -9.42
C CYS A 58 -0.57 3.48 -9.20
N ARG A 59 -0.76 2.62 -10.20
CA ARG A 59 -0.33 1.22 -10.15
C ARG A 59 1.20 1.11 -10.04
N GLU A 60 1.93 1.88 -10.82
CA GLU A 60 3.39 1.89 -10.79
C GLU A 60 3.90 2.36 -9.42
N LYS A 61 3.38 3.48 -8.91
CA LYS A 61 3.73 3.99 -7.58
C LYS A 61 3.43 2.98 -6.46
N ALA A 62 2.25 2.36 -6.50
CA ALA A 62 1.87 1.35 -5.52
C ALA A 62 2.84 0.14 -5.55
N ARG A 63 3.18 -0.36 -6.75
CA ARG A 63 4.16 -1.45 -6.91
C ARG A 63 5.53 -1.05 -6.37
N THR A 64 6.00 0.17 -6.65
CA THR A 64 7.28 0.65 -6.12
C THR A 64 7.30 0.65 -4.60
N ILE A 65 6.24 1.17 -3.96
CA ILE A 65 6.15 1.22 -2.50
C ILE A 65 6.08 -0.19 -1.90
N ILE A 66 5.28 -1.08 -2.50
CA ILE A 66 5.18 -2.49 -2.04
C ILE A 66 6.53 -3.19 -2.17
N SER A 67 7.24 -3.01 -3.29
CA SER A 67 8.59 -3.56 -3.47
C SER A 67 9.56 -3.08 -2.41
N GLN A 68 9.54 -1.78 -2.08
CA GLN A 68 10.39 -1.23 -1.02
C GLN A 68 10.05 -1.81 0.36
N LEU A 69 8.78 -2.10 0.62
CA LEU A 69 8.34 -2.74 1.87
C LEU A 69 8.73 -4.22 1.94
N ILE A 70 8.77 -4.92 0.80
CA ILE A 70 9.29 -6.29 0.70
C ILE A 70 10.80 -6.31 0.94
N ASP A 71 11.55 -5.39 0.33
CA ASP A 71 13.01 -5.28 0.54
C ASP A 71 13.36 -5.02 2.01
N LYS A 72 12.48 -4.31 2.72
CA LYS A 72 12.62 -4.05 4.16
C LYS A 72 12.17 -5.23 5.04
N GLY A 73 11.63 -6.30 4.45
CA GLY A 73 11.16 -7.50 5.16
C GLY A 73 9.86 -7.30 5.93
N VAL A 74 9.08 -6.27 5.59
CA VAL A 74 7.78 -5.99 6.23
C VAL A 74 6.67 -6.83 5.61
N LEU A 75 6.72 -7.01 4.29
CA LEU A 75 5.73 -7.75 3.50
C LEU A 75 6.38 -8.96 2.83
N GLU A 76 5.57 -9.99 2.60
CA GLU A 76 5.98 -11.15 1.80
C GLU A 76 5.83 -10.87 0.30
N HIS A 77 6.66 -11.54 -0.52
CA HIS A 77 6.63 -11.39 -1.98
C HIS A 77 5.30 -11.86 -2.61
N SER A 78 4.55 -12.73 -1.92
CA SER A 78 3.25 -13.25 -2.34
C SER A 78 2.20 -12.15 -2.58
N VAL A 79 2.41 -10.93 -2.08
CA VAL A 79 1.51 -9.78 -2.24
C VAL A 79 1.60 -9.14 -3.64
N LEU A 80 2.64 -9.45 -4.43
CA LEU A 80 2.84 -8.89 -5.78
C LEU A 80 2.28 -9.75 -6.91
N ASP A 81 1.81 -10.96 -6.62
CA ASP A 81 1.45 -11.98 -7.62
C ASP A 81 -0.02 -11.90 -8.11
N ASP A 82 -0.80 -10.91 -7.63
CA ASP A 82 -2.18 -10.62 -8.06
C ASP A 82 -2.29 -9.60 -9.23
#